data_AF-A0A3C0KQT2-F1
#
_entry.id   AF-A0A3C0KQT2-F1
#
_cell.length_a   1.000
_cell.length_b   1.000
_cell.length_c   1.000
_cell.angle_alpha   90.00
_cell.angle_beta   90.00
_cell.angle_gamma   90.00
#
_symmetry.space_group_name_H-M   'P 1'
#
loop_
_entity.id
_entity.type
_entity.pdbx_description
1 polymer ?
#
loop_
_entity_poly.entity_id
_entity_poly.type
_entity_poly.pdbx_seq_one_letter_code
_entity_poly.pdbx_strand_id
1 'polypeptide(L)'
;MQYSIDVLGGHISQIAGALIMACIVAYLAGFNNRRNRCAVAAEKFRNAFYNELKGLYPTPTDLPKDFHILDNRLRKSFMVLQCAVDEFKHFIPWYRRWFFFRAWHRYRLGKDGRDIDQQYYGQYKSGETVTSNQHGKEIIEITDGKKNFKHNVDRLMKYARTL
;
A
#
# COMPACT_ATOMS: atom_id res chain seq x y z
N MET A 1 -52.19 -21.95 35.79
CA MET A 1 -51.81 -21.64 34.39
C MET A 1 -51.39 -20.18 34.20
N GLN A 2 -51.98 -19.22 34.92
CA GLN A 2 -51.55 -17.79 34.92
C GLN A 2 -50.08 -17.58 35.34
N TYR A 3 -49.63 -18.26 36.41
CA TYR A 3 -48.27 -18.15 36.97
C TYR A 3 -47.12 -18.50 36.00
N SER A 4 -47.39 -19.33 34.99
CA SER A 4 -46.38 -19.73 34.01
C SER A 4 -46.13 -18.65 32.93
N ILE A 5 -47.11 -17.76 32.69
CA ILE A 5 -47.00 -16.69 31.69
C ILE A 5 -46.19 -15.51 32.24
N ASP A 6 -46.34 -15.18 33.52
CA ASP A 6 -45.61 -14.07 34.16
C ASP A 6 -44.11 -14.36 34.36
N VAL A 7 -43.74 -15.62 34.64
CA VAL A 7 -42.34 -16.06 34.74
C VAL A 7 -41.64 -16.00 33.38
N LEU A 8 -42.35 -16.37 32.30
CA LEU A 8 -41.84 -16.24 30.93
C LEU A 8 -41.66 -14.76 30.52
N GLY A 9 -42.58 -13.88 30.92
CA GLY A 9 -42.48 -12.43 30.70
C GLY A 9 -41.23 -11.77 31.32
N GLY A 10 -40.84 -12.20 32.52
CA GLY A 10 -39.71 -11.63 33.26
C GLY A 10 -38.33 -11.93 32.68
N HIS A 11 -38.16 -13.09 32.01
CA HIS A 11 -36.87 -13.51 31.45
C HIS A 11 -36.65 -13.09 30.00
N ILE A 12 -37.69 -12.67 29.27
CA ILE A 12 -37.56 -12.23 27.86
C ILE A 12 -36.58 -11.06 27.74
N SER A 13 -36.62 -10.10 28.66
CA SER A 13 -35.70 -8.96 28.66
C SER A 13 -34.24 -9.38 28.88
N GLN A 14 -34.00 -10.36 29.76
CA GLN A 14 -32.68 -10.91 30.05
C GLN A 14 -32.13 -11.71 28.85
N ILE A 15 -32.98 -12.53 28.22
CA ILE A 15 -32.62 -13.30 27.01
C ILE A 15 -32.32 -12.35 25.85
N ALA A 16 -33.17 -11.35 25.60
CA ALA A 16 -32.95 -10.35 24.57
C ALA A 16 -31.66 -9.56 24.82
N GLY A 17 -31.41 -9.15 26.07
CA GLY A 17 -30.18 -8.46 26.47
C GLY A 17 -28.93 -9.30 26.20
N ALA A 18 -28.95 -10.58 26.55
CA ALA A 18 -27.84 -11.50 26.31
C ALA A 18 -27.55 -11.69 24.80
N LEU A 19 -28.58 -11.83 23.98
CA LEU A 19 -28.43 -11.96 22.52
C LEU A 19 -27.84 -10.70 21.89
N ILE A 20 -28.31 -9.51 22.30
CA ILE A 20 -27.76 -8.23 21.82
C ILE A 20 -26.29 -8.12 22.19
N MET A 21 -25.93 -8.43 23.44
CA MET A 21 -24.54 -8.39 23.90
C MET A 21 -23.66 -9.38 23.14
N ALA A 22 -24.13 -10.61 22.89
CA ALA A 22 -23.41 -11.59 22.09
C ALA A 22 -23.14 -11.08 20.66
N CYS A 23 -24.13 -10.46 20.02
CA CYS A 23 -23.98 -9.85 18.70
C CYS A 23 -22.95 -8.71 18.69
N ILE A 24 -22.97 -7.83 19.70
CA ILE A 24 -22.00 -6.73 19.83
C ILE A 24 -20.59 -7.27 20.02
N VAL A 25 -20.40 -8.26 20.91
CA VAL A 25 -19.09 -8.87 21.16
C VAL A 25 -18.56 -9.55 19.91
N ALA A 26 -19.38 -10.34 19.21
CA ALA A 26 -19.00 -10.99 17.96
C ALA A 26 -18.60 -9.97 16.88
N TYR A 27 -19.36 -8.88 16.76
CA TYR A 27 -19.06 -7.79 15.83
C TYR A 27 -17.71 -7.12 16.16
N LEU A 28 -17.48 -6.75 17.43
CA LEU A 28 -16.24 -6.13 17.88
C LEU A 28 -15.03 -7.06 17.70
N ALA A 29 -15.19 -8.35 18.01
CA ALA A 29 -14.16 -9.36 17.81
C ALA A 29 -13.81 -9.51 16.32
N GLY A 30 -14.82 -9.57 15.43
CA GLY A 30 -14.62 -9.61 13.99
C GLY A 30 -13.91 -8.35 13.46
N PHE A 31 -14.30 -7.18 13.95
CA PHE A 31 -13.67 -5.91 13.60
C PHE A 31 -12.21 -5.85 14.04
N ASN A 32 -11.91 -6.22 15.28
CA ASN A 32 -10.54 -6.27 15.80
C ASN A 32 -9.67 -7.28 15.06
N ASN A 33 -10.19 -8.48 14.78
CA ASN A 33 -9.47 -9.49 14.00
C ASN A 33 -9.12 -8.97 12.61
N ARG A 34 -10.06 -8.31 11.92
CA ARG A 34 -9.80 -7.70 10.61
C ARG A 34 -8.70 -6.64 10.70
N ARG A 35 -8.76 -5.74 11.69
CA ARG A 35 -7.73 -4.71 11.89
C ARG A 35 -6.36 -5.33 12.15
N ASN A 36 -6.29 -6.34 13.00
CA ASN A 36 -5.04 -7.05 13.29
C ASN A 36 -4.44 -7.69 12.03
N ARG A 37 -5.26 -8.39 11.23
CA ARG A 37 -4.82 -8.98 9.96
C ARG A 37 -4.31 -7.93 8.97
N CYS A 38 -4.99 -6.77 8.89
CA CYS A 38 -4.54 -5.65 8.07
C CYS A 38 -3.20 -5.06 8.57
N ALA A 39 -3.03 -4.91 9.88
CA ALA A 39 -1.79 -4.40 10.48
C ALA A 39 -0.60 -5.35 10.22
N VAL A 40 -0.79 -6.65 10.44
CA VAL A 40 0.23 -7.68 10.16
C VAL A 40 0.61 -7.70 8.68
N ALA A 41 -0.37 -7.63 7.77
CA ALA A 41 -0.10 -7.59 6.34
C ALA A 41 0.64 -6.30 5.92
N ALA A 42 0.28 -5.16 6.52
CA ALA A 42 0.95 -3.88 6.29
C ALA A 42 2.40 -3.90 6.76
N GLU A 43 2.67 -4.50 7.92
CA GLU A 43 4.02 -4.69 8.45
C GLU A 43 4.85 -5.60 7.54
N LYS A 44 4.30 -6.76 7.13
CA LYS A 44 4.97 -7.68 6.19
C LYS A 44 5.33 -6.96 4.88
N PHE A 45 4.41 -6.18 4.33
CA PHE A 45 4.63 -5.38 3.13
C PHE A 45 5.75 -4.34 3.31
N ARG A 46 5.72 -3.56 4.40
CA ARG A 46 6.76 -2.55 4.69
C ARG A 46 8.13 -3.19 4.84
N ASN A 47 8.20 -4.30 5.59
CA ASN A 47 9.45 -5.01 5.84
C ASN A 47 10.05 -5.56 4.54
N ALA A 48 9.22 -6.10 3.63
CA ALA A 48 9.70 -6.53 2.32
C ALA A 48 10.37 -5.38 1.55
N PHE A 49 9.75 -4.20 1.49
CA PHE A 49 10.35 -3.05 0.82
C PHE A 49 11.59 -2.50 1.54
N TYR A 50 11.59 -2.42 2.86
CA TYR A 50 12.75 -1.94 3.61
C TYR A 50 13.97 -2.86 3.45
N ASN A 51 13.74 -4.18 3.39
CA ASN A 51 14.79 -5.16 3.18
C ASN A 51 15.34 -5.09 1.75
N GLU A 52 14.47 -5.14 0.75
CA GLU A 52 14.87 -5.14 -0.67
C GLU A 52 15.51 -3.81 -1.09
N LEU A 53 14.99 -2.69 -0.60
CA LEU A 53 15.45 -1.35 -0.93
C LEU A 53 16.42 -0.78 0.12
N LYS A 54 17.05 -1.63 0.94
CA LYS A 54 17.98 -1.21 2.00
C LYS A 54 19.08 -0.30 1.45
N GLY A 55 19.23 0.90 2.00
CA GLY A 55 20.20 1.91 1.52
C GLY A 55 19.70 2.77 0.34
N LEU A 56 18.61 2.38 -0.31
CA LEU A 56 17.88 3.22 -1.28
C LEU A 56 16.67 3.93 -0.64
N TYR A 57 16.04 3.30 0.35
CA TYR A 57 14.86 3.81 1.06
C TYR A 57 14.98 3.47 2.56
N PRO A 58 14.52 4.34 3.50
CA PRO A 58 13.78 5.59 3.32
C PRO A 58 14.62 6.79 2.88
N THR A 59 15.92 6.78 3.18
CA THR A 59 16.86 7.82 2.78
C THR A 59 17.75 7.27 1.66
N PRO A 60 17.72 7.86 0.45
CA PRO A 60 18.49 7.38 -0.69
C PRO A 60 19.96 7.82 -0.60
N THR A 61 20.65 7.38 0.45
CA THR A 61 22.08 7.66 0.68
C THR A 61 22.93 6.94 -0.37
N ASP A 62 22.58 5.69 -0.69
CA ASP A 62 23.35 4.80 -1.56
C ASP A 62 22.78 4.71 -2.99
N LEU A 63 22.07 5.75 -3.48
CA LEU A 63 21.61 5.74 -4.87
C LEU A 63 22.85 5.86 -5.79
N PRO A 64 23.16 4.83 -6.60
CA PRO A 64 24.33 4.87 -7.48
C PRO A 64 24.21 6.04 -8.47
N LYS A 65 25.35 6.70 -8.75
CA LYS A 65 25.40 7.72 -9.83
C LYS A 65 25.20 7.09 -11.21
N ASP A 66 25.68 5.85 -11.37
CA ASP A 66 25.46 5.06 -12.57
C ASP A 66 24.06 4.43 -12.55
N PHE A 67 23.25 4.83 -13.53
CA PHE A 67 21.89 4.35 -13.71
C PHE A 67 21.83 2.84 -13.97
N HIS A 68 22.81 2.25 -14.67
CA HIS A 68 22.79 0.81 -14.96
C HIS A 68 22.90 -0.04 -13.69
N ILE A 69 23.67 0.42 -12.70
CA ILE A 69 23.77 -0.26 -11.40
C ILE A 69 22.43 -0.19 -10.65
N LEU A 70 21.78 0.98 -10.67
CA LEU A 70 20.47 1.16 -10.06
C LEU A 70 19.40 0.29 -10.74
N ASP A 71 19.30 0.34 -12.07
CA ASP A 71 18.32 -0.43 -12.85
C ASP A 71 18.47 -1.94 -12.59
N ASN A 72 19.70 -2.46 -12.66
CA ASN A 72 19.98 -3.87 -12.35
C ASN A 72 19.54 -4.25 -10.93
N ARG A 73 19.79 -3.37 -9.95
CA ARG A 73 19.39 -3.60 -8.57
C ARG A 73 17.88 -3.63 -8.40
N LEU A 74 17.16 -2.67 -9.00
CA LEU A 74 15.70 -2.61 -8.95
C LEU A 74 15.06 -3.81 -9.64
N ARG A 75 15.59 -4.23 -10.79
CA ARG A 75 15.14 -5.43 -11.51
C ARG A 75 15.30 -6.70 -10.67
N LYS A 76 16.42 -6.85 -9.96
CA LYS A 76 16.64 -7.99 -9.04
C LYS A 76 15.61 -8.03 -7.91
N SER A 77 15.28 -6.88 -7.33
CA SER A 77 14.27 -6.79 -6.26
C SER A 77 12.82 -6.97 -6.74
N PHE A 78 12.57 -6.83 -8.05
CA PHE A 78 11.21 -6.73 -8.58
C PHE A 78 10.32 -7.91 -8.20
N MET A 79 10.81 -9.14 -8.33
CA MET A 79 9.99 -10.33 -8.08
C MET A 79 9.51 -10.38 -6.62
N VAL A 80 10.39 -10.06 -5.67
CA VAL A 80 10.07 -10.04 -4.24
C VAL A 80 9.06 -8.92 -3.94
N LEU A 81 9.29 -7.73 -4.47
CA LEU A 81 8.39 -6.58 -4.29
C LEU A 81 7.01 -6.82 -4.93
N GLN A 82 6.96 -7.41 -6.12
CA GLN A 82 5.74 -7.78 -6.82
C GLN A 82 4.94 -8.79 -6.00
N CYS A 83 5.60 -9.82 -5.45
CA CYS A 83 4.96 -10.79 -4.59
C CYS A 83 4.36 -10.13 -3.33
N ALA A 84 5.11 -9.23 -2.67
CA ALA A 84 4.60 -8.47 -1.53
C ALA A 84 3.40 -7.57 -1.88
N VAL A 85 3.41 -6.94 -3.07
CA VAL A 85 2.29 -6.15 -3.60
C VAL A 85 1.07 -7.03 -3.85
N ASP A 86 1.26 -8.21 -4.43
CA ASP A 86 0.20 -9.16 -4.73
C ASP A 86 -0.45 -9.74 -3.47
N GLU A 87 0.32 -10.03 -2.43
CA GLU A 87 -0.24 -10.45 -1.14
C GLU A 87 -1.00 -9.30 -0.45
N PHE A 88 -0.41 -8.09 -0.43
CA PHE A 88 -0.96 -6.96 0.33
C PHE A 88 -2.25 -6.39 -0.29
N LYS A 89 -2.43 -6.49 -1.62
CA LYS A 89 -3.60 -5.90 -2.32
C LYS A 89 -4.95 -6.36 -1.75
N HIS A 90 -5.01 -7.57 -1.20
CA HIS A 90 -6.23 -8.14 -0.64
C HIS A 90 -6.68 -7.43 0.65
N PHE A 91 -5.74 -6.85 1.40
CA PHE A 91 -6.00 -6.11 2.63
C PHE A 91 -6.35 -4.64 2.41
N ILE A 92 -6.17 -4.14 1.18
CA ILE A 92 -6.55 -2.78 0.79
C ILE A 92 -8.05 -2.75 0.47
N PRO A 93 -8.81 -1.77 1.00
CA PRO A 93 -10.22 -1.58 0.63
C PRO A 93 -10.39 -1.47 -0.88
N TRP A 94 -11.43 -2.11 -1.43
CA TRP A 94 -11.64 -2.23 -2.88
C TRP A 94 -11.62 -0.86 -3.60
N TYR A 95 -12.22 0.17 -3.00
CA TYR A 95 -12.26 1.53 -3.54
C TYR A 95 -10.89 2.24 -3.57
N ARG A 96 -9.89 1.74 -2.83
CA ARG A 96 -8.49 2.24 -2.85
C ARG A 96 -7.54 1.39 -3.67
N ARG A 97 -7.93 0.16 -4.05
CA ARG A 97 -7.05 -0.78 -4.79
C ARG A 97 -6.56 -0.20 -6.11
N TRP A 98 -7.42 0.52 -6.84
CA TRP A 98 -7.02 1.19 -8.08
C TRP A 98 -5.86 2.17 -7.86
N PHE A 99 -5.94 3.01 -6.83
CA PHE A 99 -4.87 3.97 -6.53
C PHE A 99 -3.60 3.29 -6.00
N PHE A 100 -3.72 2.13 -5.35
CA PHE A 100 -2.57 1.32 -4.94
C PHE A 100 -1.86 0.73 -6.16
N PHE A 101 -2.59 0.08 -7.07
CA PHE A 101 -2.01 -0.44 -8.32
C PHE A 101 -1.41 0.66 -9.19
N ARG A 102 -2.05 1.84 -9.23
CA ARG A 102 -1.48 3.01 -9.92
C ARG A 102 -0.18 3.49 -9.28
N ALA A 103 -0.05 3.43 -7.96
CA ALA A 103 1.20 3.74 -7.28
C ALA A 103 2.28 2.70 -7.60
N TRP A 104 1.91 1.41 -7.63
CA TRP A 104 2.81 0.33 -8.03
C TRP A 104 3.27 0.50 -9.47
N HIS A 105 2.35 0.71 -10.41
CA HIS A 105 2.64 1.00 -11.80
C HIS A 105 3.64 2.15 -11.95
N ARG A 106 3.39 3.29 -11.29
CA ARG A 106 4.30 4.44 -11.33
C ARG A 106 5.69 4.11 -10.81
N TYR A 107 5.78 3.24 -9.80
CA TYR A 107 7.06 2.78 -9.29
C TYR A 107 7.85 1.99 -10.35
N ARG A 108 7.19 1.02 -11.03
CA ARG A 108 7.84 0.07 -11.96
C ARG A 108 7.98 0.53 -13.41
N LEU A 109 7.19 1.51 -13.83
CA LEU A 109 7.09 1.93 -15.24
C LEU A 109 7.09 3.46 -15.45
N GLY A 110 7.03 4.25 -14.38
CA GLY A 110 6.88 5.70 -14.49
C GLY A 110 5.46 6.16 -14.84
N LYS A 111 5.34 7.42 -15.24
CA LYS A 111 4.04 8.07 -15.51
C LYS A 111 3.41 7.59 -16.81
N ASP A 112 4.24 7.38 -17.83
CA ASP A 112 3.83 7.17 -19.22
C ASP A 112 4.05 5.73 -19.71
N GLY A 113 4.49 4.83 -18.82
CA GLY A 113 4.63 3.42 -19.17
C GLY A 113 3.29 2.73 -19.41
N ARG A 114 3.31 1.68 -20.23
CA ARG A 114 2.13 0.92 -20.60
C ARG A 114 2.06 -0.35 -19.78
N ASP A 115 0.85 -0.88 -19.54
CA ASP A 115 0.68 -2.10 -18.76
C ASP A 115 1.40 -3.33 -19.37
N ILE A 116 1.64 -3.33 -20.70
CA ILE A 116 2.39 -4.37 -21.41
C ILE A 116 3.91 -4.30 -21.17
N ASP A 117 4.42 -3.17 -20.69
CA ASP A 117 5.83 -3.01 -20.40
C ASP A 117 6.14 -3.77 -19.10
N GLN A 118 7.21 -4.57 -19.10
CA GLN A 118 7.52 -5.40 -17.94
C GLN A 118 8.07 -4.55 -16.80
N GLN A 119 9.17 -3.82 -17.05
CA GLN A 119 9.84 -2.95 -16.06
C GLN A 119 10.67 -1.87 -16.77
N TYR A 120 10.50 -0.62 -16.35
CA TYR A 120 11.26 0.53 -16.82
C TYR A 120 11.49 1.50 -15.67
N TYR A 121 12.77 1.74 -15.36
CA TYR A 121 13.19 2.58 -14.23
C TYR A 121 13.86 3.89 -14.67
N GLY A 122 13.78 4.25 -15.95
CA GLY A 122 14.42 5.46 -16.51
C GLY A 122 14.00 6.75 -15.78
N GLN A 123 12.80 6.80 -15.21
CA GLN A 123 12.30 7.91 -14.39
C GLN A 123 13.13 8.20 -13.12
N TYR A 124 14.07 7.32 -12.75
CA TYR A 124 14.99 7.50 -11.62
C TYR A 124 16.41 7.90 -12.04
N LYS A 125 16.66 8.09 -13.33
CA LYS A 125 17.90 8.69 -13.80
C LYS A 125 17.94 10.16 -13.39
N SER A 126 19.06 10.59 -12.82
CA SER A 126 19.26 11.97 -12.38
C SER A 126 20.03 12.76 -13.44
N GLY A 127 19.74 14.05 -13.56
CA GLY A 127 20.48 14.95 -14.45
C GLY A 127 20.05 14.90 -15.92
N GLU A 128 18.93 14.25 -16.24
CA GLU A 128 18.31 14.42 -17.54
C GLU A 128 17.52 15.73 -17.57
N THR A 129 17.52 16.37 -18.73
CA THR A 129 16.75 17.59 -18.95
C THR A 129 15.43 17.19 -19.59
N VAL A 130 14.33 17.34 -18.87
CA VAL A 130 13.00 17.13 -19.41
C VAL A 130 12.43 18.46 -19.83
N THR A 131 12.27 18.64 -21.12
CA THR A 131 11.53 19.76 -21.70
C THR A 131 10.05 19.45 -21.60
N SER A 132 9.30 20.29 -20.88
CA SER A 132 7.84 20.22 -20.83
C SER A 132 7.21 21.55 -21.25
N ASN A 133 6.17 21.48 -22.08
CA ASN A 133 5.37 22.64 -22.42
C ASN A 133 4.25 22.78 -21.40
N GLN A 134 4.40 23.72 -20.47
CA GLN A 134 3.32 24.10 -19.55
C GLN A 134 2.84 25.51 -19.91
N HIS A 135 1.55 25.62 -20.24
CA HIS A 135 0.90 26.90 -20.59
C HIS A 135 1.59 27.66 -21.74
N GLY A 136 2.05 26.94 -22.77
CA GLY A 136 2.73 27.54 -23.92
C GLY A 136 4.16 28.01 -23.63
N LYS A 137 4.68 27.75 -22.42
CA LYS A 137 6.07 28.03 -22.05
C LYS A 137 6.86 26.73 -21.96
N GLU A 138 8.02 26.71 -22.61
CA GLU A 138 8.99 25.63 -22.49
C GLU A 138 9.65 25.73 -21.09
N ILE A 139 9.46 24.69 -20.28
CA ILE A 139 10.09 24.55 -18.97
C ILE A 139 11.13 23.45 -19.08
N ILE A 140 12.36 23.80 -18.75
CA ILE A 140 13.51 22.91 -18.65
C ILE A 140 13.60 22.47 -17.19
N GLU A 141 13.14 21.25 -16.90
CA GLU A 141 13.25 20.67 -15.55
C GLU A 141 14.35 19.62 -15.53
N ILE A 142 15.29 19.74 -14.58
CA ILE A 142 16.31 18.72 -14.34
C ILE A 142 15.68 17.64 -13.48
N THR A 143 15.66 16.39 -13.97
CA THR A 143 15.09 15.27 -13.22
C THR A 143 15.93 14.97 -11.98
N ASP A 144 15.30 15.05 -10.81
CA ASP A 144 15.85 14.54 -9.55
C ASP A 144 15.37 13.10 -9.34
N GLY A 145 16.18 12.15 -9.81
CA GLY A 145 15.89 10.73 -9.72
C GLY A 145 15.75 10.24 -8.28
N LYS A 146 16.52 10.79 -7.33
CA LYS A 146 16.42 10.46 -5.89
C LYS A 146 15.07 10.87 -5.33
N LYS A 147 14.65 12.10 -5.61
CA LYS A 147 13.35 12.63 -5.18
C LYS A 147 12.20 11.85 -5.81
N ASN A 148 12.28 11.53 -7.10
CA ASN A 148 11.28 10.74 -7.80
C ASN A 148 11.17 9.32 -7.24
N PHE A 149 12.30 8.66 -6.99
CA PHE A 149 12.36 7.33 -6.39
C PHE A 149 11.67 7.34 -5.02
N LYS A 150 12.12 8.23 -4.12
CA LYS A 150 11.54 8.36 -2.78
C LYS A 150 10.04 8.63 -2.84
N HIS A 151 9.61 9.56 -3.70
CA HIS A 151 8.20 9.91 -3.86
C HIS A 151 7.33 8.75 -4.33
N ASN A 152 7.81 7.95 -5.29
CA ASN A 152 7.07 6.81 -5.78
C ASN A 152 6.98 5.68 -4.73
N VAL A 153 8.07 5.44 -3.98
CA VAL A 153 8.05 4.48 -2.87
C VAL A 153 7.14 4.98 -1.73
N ASP A 154 7.19 6.26 -1.37
CA ASP A 154 6.31 6.86 -0.36
C ASP A 154 4.82 6.75 -0.74
N ARG A 155 4.50 6.93 -2.02
CA ARG A 155 3.13 6.74 -2.55
C ARG A 155 2.61 5.31 -2.39
N LEU A 156 3.49 4.31 -2.40
CA LEU A 156 3.15 2.93 -2.09
C LEU A 156 3.02 2.73 -0.57
N MET A 157 4.01 3.21 0.18
CA MET A 157 4.07 3.04 1.64
C MET A 157 2.89 3.68 2.36
N LYS A 158 2.29 4.73 1.82
CA LYS A 158 1.12 5.38 2.45
C LYS A 158 -0.05 4.41 2.70
N TYR A 159 -0.23 3.38 1.86
CA TYR A 159 -1.31 2.40 2.03
C TYR A 159 -1.04 1.43 3.19
N ALA A 160 0.22 1.26 3.57
CA ALA A 160 0.61 0.48 4.74
C ALA A 160 0.75 1.33 6.02
N ARG A 161 0.56 2.66 5.96
CA ARG A 161 0.52 3.55 7.15
C ARG A 161 -0.88 3.82 7.69
N THR A 162 -1.91 3.63 6.86
CA THR A 162 -3.30 4.03 7.16
C THR A 162 -4.25 2.87 7.47
N LEU A 163 -3.74 1.76 8.01
CA LEU A 163 -4.53 0.56 8.37
C LEU A 163 -4.67 0.41 9.89
#